data_AF-A0A8K0VYU6-F1
#
_entry.id   AF-A0A8K0VYU6-F1
#
_cell.length_a   1.000
_cell.length_b   1.000
_cell.length_c   1.000
_cell.angle_alpha   90.00
_cell.angle_beta   90.00
_cell.angle_gamma   90.00
#
_symmetry.space_group_name_H-M   'P 1'
#
loop_
_entity.id
_entity.type
_entity.pdbx_description
1 polymer ?
#
loop_
_entity_poly.entity_id
_entity_poly.type
_entity_poly.pdbx_seq_one_letter_code
_entity_poly.pdbx_strand_id
1 'polypeptide(L)'
;MDRYANSFRFLDLPTELRLTVYELLPNRTVRDEYAEIVDGATISSFALITSSAPTTILATCRQIYGEARDIIEGKVKALVDGQLPNSPAPRIEADVDALEALSYN
;
A
#
# COMPACT_ATOMS: atom_id res chain seq x y z
N MET A 1 -32.33 -11.94 -24.71
CA MET A 1 -31.68 -10.79 -24.07
C MET A 1 -30.39 -11.31 -23.44
N ASP A 2 -29.37 -11.52 -24.26
CA ASP A 2 -28.09 -12.06 -23.78
C ASP A 2 -27.10 -10.93 -23.57
N ARG A 3 -26.63 -10.86 -22.32
CA ARG A 3 -25.62 -9.94 -21.82
C ARG A 3 -24.26 -10.39 -22.35
N TYR A 4 -23.87 -9.92 -23.53
CA TYR A 4 -22.46 -9.94 -23.92
C TYR A 4 -21.71 -8.96 -23.03
N ALA A 5 -21.23 -9.45 -21.89
CA ALA A 5 -20.19 -8.77 -21.13
C ALA A 5 -18.93 -8.78 -22.01
N ASN A 6 -18.81 -7.79 -22.90
CA ASN A 6 -17.62 -7.59 -23.68
C ASN A 6 -16.50 -7.30 -22.69
N SER A 7 -15.60 -8.27 -22.49
CA SER A 7 -14.43 -8.11 -21.64
C SER A 7 -13.66 -6.90 -22.12
N PHE A 8 -13.42 -5.96 -21.22
CA PHE A 8 -12.56 -4.82 -21.50
C PHE A 8 -11.15 -5.31 -21.86
N ARG A 9 -10.66 -4.91 -23.04
CA ARG A 9 -9.33 -5.26 -23.52
C ARG A 9 -8.36 -4.13 -23.20
N PHE A 10 -7.65 -4.27 -22.09
CA PHE A 10 -6.73 -3.25 -21.61
C PHE A 10 -5.66 -2.86 -22.65
N LEU A 11 -5.12 -3.83 -23.41
CA LEU A 11 -4.10 -3.58 -24.42
C LEU A 11 -4.63 -2.90 -25.70
N ASP A 12 -5.95 -2.84 -25.88
CA ASP A 12 -6.57 -2.11 -26.99
C ASP A 12 -6.67 -0.61 -26.70
N LEU A 13 -6.40 -0.19 -25.46
CA LEU A 13 -6.26 1.24 -25.13
C LEU A 13 -5.05 1.85 -25.84
N PRO A 14 -5.10 3.13 -26.22
CA PRO A 14 -3.90 3.91 -26.52
C PRO A 14 -2.87 3.84 -25.38
N THR A 15 -1.58 3.89 -25.74
CA THR A 15 -0.47 3.79 -24.79
C THR A 15 -0.55 4.85 -23.70
N GLU A 16 -0.95 6.07 -24.06
CA GLU A 16 -1.08 7.21 -23.14
C GLU A 16 -2.06 6.87 -22.00
N LEU A 17 -3.18 6.23 -22.32
CA LEU A 17 -4.17 5.81 -21.32
C LEU A 17 -3.64 4.67 -20.44
N ARG A 18 -2.86 3.73 -21.01
CA ARG A 18 -2.22 2.67 -20.21
C ARG A 18 -1.23 3.26 -19.22
N LEU A 19 -0.42 4.23 -19.64
CA LEU A 19 0.50 4.95 -18.75
C LEU A 19 -0.23 5.64 -17.60
N THR A 20 -1.33 6.34 -17.89
CA THR A 20 -2.19 6.94 -16.84
C THR A 20 -2.72 5.90 -15.86
N VAL A 21 -3.09 4.70 -16.33
CA VAL A 21 -3.50 3.62 -15.42
C VAL A 21 -2.36 3.22 -14.50
N TYR A 22 -1.14 3.04 -15.01
CA TYR A 22 0.02 2.68 -14.19
C TYR A 22 0.37 3.77 -13.15
N GLU A 23 0.28 5.04 -13.53
CA GLU A 23 0.48 6.18 -12.61
C GLU A 23 -0.53 6.18 -11.47
N LEU A 24 -1.78 5.84 -11.78
CA LEU A 24 -2.89 5.79 -10.83
C LEU A 24 -3.01 4.48 -10.06
N LEU A 25 -2.17 3.48 -10.32
CA LEU A 25 -2.21 2.22 -9.57
C LEU A 25 -2.00 2.51 -8.08
N PRO A 26 -2.94 2.07 -7.21
CA PRO A 26 -2.87 2.35 -5.79
C PRO A 26 -1.75 1.55 -5.14
N ASN A 27 -1.06 2.18 -4.19
CA ASN A 27 -0.26 1.45 -3.23
C ASN A 27 -1.19 0.72 -2.26
N ARG A 28 -0.81 -0.48 -1.83
CA ARG A 28 -1.53 -1.21 -0.79
C ARG A 28 -0.98 -0.80 0.57
N THR A 29 -1.83 -0.30 1.45
CA THR A 29 -1.50 0.01 2.84
C THR A 29 -2.31 -0.89 3.76
N VAL A 30 -1.64 -1.52 4.72
CA VAL A 30 -2.24 -2.37 5.75
C VAL A 30 -1.89 -1.78 7.11
N ARG A 31 -2.87 -1.74 8.02
CA ARG A 31 -2.69 -1.33 9.41
C ARG A 31 -3.05 -2.52 10.29
N ASP A 32 -2.05 -3.06 10.97
CA ASP A 32 -2.21 -4.15 11.92
C ASP A 32 -2.10 -3.57 13.33
N GLU A 33 -3.16 -3.71 14.13
CA GLU A 33 -3.19 -3.22 15.50
C GLU A 33 -2.87 -4.36 16.47
N TYR A 34 -1.98 -4.09 17.41
CA TYR A 34 -1.57 -5.00 18.47
C TYR A 34 -1.87 -4.35 19.80
N ALA A 35 -2.51 -5.08 20.70
CA ALA A 35 -2.80 -4.63 22.05
C ALA A 35 -2.49 -5.75 23.04
N GLU A 36 -1.79 -5.40 24.11
CA GLU A 36 -1.59 -6.24 25.28
C GLU A 36 -2.65 -5.91 26.31
N ILE A 37 -3.39 -6.93 26.75
CA ILE A 37 -4.51 -6.79 27.68
C ILE A 37 -4.18 -7.62 28.94
N VAL A 38 -4.15 -6.97 30.10
CA VAL A 38 -3.96 -7.58 31.42
C VAL A 38 -5.16 -7.24 32.29
N ASP A 39 -5.78 -8.26 32.90
CA ASP A 39 -6.99 -8.13 33.74
C ASP A 39 -8.14 -7.34 33.11
N GLY A 40 -8.28 -7.43 31.78
CA GLY A 40 -9.32 -6.73 31.01
C GLY A 40 -9.00 -5.26 30.69
N ALA A 41 -7.85 -4.75 31.09
CA ALA A 41 -7.34 -3.43 30.75
C ALA A 41 -6.23 -3.52 29.69
N THR A 42 -6.28 -2.67 28.67
CA THR A 42 -5.18 -2.53 27.70
C THR A 42 -4.01 -1.82 28.38
N ILE A 43 -2.86 -2.49 28.47
CA ILE A 43 -1.65 -1.95 29.09
C ILE A 43 -0.62 -1.46 28.09
N SER A 44 -0.67 -1.95 26.85
CA SER A 44 0.16 -1.47 25.76
C SER A 44 -0.57 -1.67 24.44
N SER A 45 -0.42 -0.74 23.50
CA SER A 45 -0.86 -0.97 22.13
C SER A 45 0.07 -0.31 21.14
N PHE A 46 0.22 -0.94 19.98
CA PHE A 46 0.91 -0.35 18.84
C PHE A 46 0.22 -0.72 17.53
N ALA A 47 0.22 0.19 16.57
CA ALA A 47 -0.19 -0.10 15.20
C ALA A 47 1.05 -0.23 14.31
N LEU A 48 1.13 -1.33 13.55
CA LEU A 48 2.09 -1.51 12.47
C LEU A 48 1.41 -1.11 11.16
N ILE A 49 1.86 -0.01 10.56
CA ILE A 49 1.37 0.42 9.25
C ILE A 49 2.40 0.05 8.18
N THR A 50 2.01 -0.83 7.25
CA THR A 50 2.85 -1.32 6.16
C THR A 50 2.30 -0.87 4.81
N SER A 51 3.11 -0.21 3.99
CA SER A 51 2.77 0.20 2.62
C SER A 51 3.64 -0.53 1.58
N SER A 52 3.01 -0.98 0.49
CA SER A 52 3.66 -1.71 -0.60
C SER A 52 3.20 -1.20 -1.98
N ALA A 53 4.14 -1.12 -2.93
CA ALA A 53 3.87 -0.77 -4.32
C ALA A 53 3.21 -1.94 -5.09
N PRO A 54 2.42 -1.65 -6.14
CA PRO A 54 1.70 -2.67 -6.92
C PRO A 54 2.60 -3.36 -7.94
N THR A 55 3.62 -4.09 -7.48
CA THR A 55 4.64 -4.73 -8.34
C THR A 55 4.11 -5.91 -9.17
N THR A 56 2.94 -6.46 -8.83
CA THR A 56 2.32 -7.58 -9.56
C THR A 56 2.03 -7.24 -11.03
N ILE A 57 1.81 -5.97 -11.37
CA ILE A 57 1.58 -5.54 -12.75
C ILE A 57 2.78 -5.83 -13.67
N LEU A 58 4.00 -5.77 -13.12
CA LEU A 58 5.24 -6.02 -13.87
C LEU A 58 5.36 -7.49 -14.31
N ALA A 59 4.65 -8.41 -13.65
CA ALA A 59 4.68 -9.83 -13.97
C ALA A 59 3.69 -10.25 -15.08
N THR A 60 2.90 -9.32 -15.63
CA THR A 60 1.81 -9.65 -16.57
C THR A 60 2.30 -10.05 -17.96
N CYS A 61 2.97 -9.16 -18.69
CA CYS A 61 3.56 -9.44 -20.00
C CYS A 61 4.71 -8.46 -20.32
N ARG A 62 5.48 -8.75 -21.39
CA ARG A 62 6.63 -7.90 -21.80
C ARG A 62 6.25 -6.46 -22.13
N GLN A 63 5.09 -6.25 -22.75
CA GLN A 63 4.63 -4.91 -23.12
C GLN A 63 4.30 -4.09 -21.87
N ILE A 64 3.48 -4.63 -20.98
CA ILE A 64 3.12 -3.97 -19.71
C ILE A 64 4.38 -3.76 -18.86
N TYR A 65 5.28 -4.74 -18.80
CA TYR A 65 6.57 -4.59 -18.10
C TYR A 65 7.34 -3.39 -18.64
N GLY A 66 7.53 -3.29 -19.95
CA GLY A 66 8.28 -2.20 -20.58
C GLY A 66 7.66 -0.83 -20.33
N GLU A 67 6.32 -0.73 -20.31
CA GLU A 67 5.62 0.53 -20.07
C GLU A 67 5.58 0.92 -18.59
N ALA A 68 5.37 -0.04 -17.69
CA ALA A 68 5.10 0.23 -16.28
C ALA A 68 6.36 0.24 -15.40
N ARG A 69 7.47 -0.38 -15.81
CA ARG A 69 8.66 -0.57 -14.97
C ARG A 69 9.12 0.72 -14.30
N ASP A 70 9.40 1.76 -15.09
CA ASP A 70 10.01 2.98 -14.57
C ASP A 70 9.04 3.72 -13.61
N ILE A 71 7.73 3.64 -13.85
CA ILE A 71 6.69 4.21 -12.97
C ILE A 71 6.64 3.46 -11.63
N ILE A 72 6.63 2.13 -11.67
CA ILE A 72 6.57 1.30 -10.47
C ILE A 72 7.86 1.40 -9.66
N GLU A 73 9.03 1.42 -10.31
CA GLU A 73 10.32 1.63 -9.65
C GLU A 73 10.36 2.99 -8.95
N GLY A 74 9.83 4.05 -9.57
CA GLY A 74 9.67 5.36 -8.93
C GLY A 74 8.79 5.30 -7.67
N LYS A 75 7.67 4.57 -7.72
CA LYS A 75 6.79 4.35 -6.55
C LYS A 75 7.49 3.55 -5.44
N VAL A 76 8.25 2.50 -5.79
CA VAL A 76 9.02 1.69 -4.83
C VAL A 76 10.08 2.57 -4.14
N LYS A 77 10.82 3.34 -4.93
CA LYS A 77 11.82 4.28 -4.40
C LYS A 77 11.19 5.30 -3.46
N ALA A 78 10.03 5.87 -3.81
CA ALA A 78 9.32 6.82 -2.96
C ALA A 78 8.83 6.20 -1.64
N LEU A 79 8.48 4.90 -1.63
CA LEU A 79 8.14 4.17 -0.39
C LEU A 79 9.38 3.97 0.50
N VAL A 80 10.51 3.58 -0.10
CA VAL A 80 11.76 3.37 0.64
C VAL A 80 12.31 4.69 1.21
N ASP A 81 12.27 5.75 0.41
CA ASP A 81 12.79 7.06 0.79
C ASP A 81 11.82 7.82 1.73
N GLY A 82 10.62 7.27 2.00
CA GLY A 82 9.60 7.90 2.86
C GLY A 82 8.99 9.18 2.28
N GLN A 83 9.11 9.39 0.96
CA GLN A 83 8.77 10.65 0.28
C GLN A 83 7.35 10.73 -0.28
N LEU A 84 6.54 9.69 -0.11
CA LEU A 84 5.16 9.72 -0.62
C LEU A 84 4.31 10.72 0.19
N PRO A 85 3.77 11.79 -0.43
CA PRO A 85 2.78 12.63 0.22
C PRO A 85 1.57 11.75 0.54
N ASN A 86 1.22 11.64 1.82
CA ASN A 86 0.15 10.78 2.35
C ASN A 86 0.44 9.27 2.40
N SER A 87 1.67 8.79 2.20
CA SER A 87 1.98 7.43 2.67
C SER A 87 2.25 7.46 4.16
N PRO A 88 1.65 6.54 4.95
CA PRO A 88 2.23 6.22 6.22
C PRO A 88 3.60 5.61 5.90
N ALA A 89 4.67 6.36 6.15
CA ALA A 89 5.95 5.73 6.48
C ALA A 89 5.67 4.59 7.47
N PRO A 90 6.49 3.53 7.53
CA PRO A 90 6.39 2.56 8.63
C PRO A 90 6.45 3.35 9.94
N ARG A 91 5.27 3.50 10.54
CA ARG A 91 5.03 4.27 11.75
C ARG A 91 4.63 3.23 12.76
N ILE A 92 5.47 3.10 13.79
CA ILE A 92 5.05 2.49 15.02
C ILE A 92 4.32 3.61 15.76
N GLU A 93 2.99 3.63 15.65
CA GLU A 93 2.18 4.47 16.52
C GLU A 93 2.05 3.70 17.83
N ALA A 94 2.85 4.07 18.83
CA ALA A 94 2.69 3.58 20.19
C ALA A 94 1.73 4.50 20.94
N ASP A 95 0.82 3.91 21.70
CA ASP A 95 -0.05 4.68 22.59
C ASP A 95 0.76 5.21 23.77
N VAL A 96 0.94 6.53 23.82
CA VAL A 96 1.75 7.21 24.84
C VAL A 96 1.12 7.03 26.22
N ASP A 97 -0.21 6.99 26.29
CA ASP A 97 -0.95 6.81 27.55
C ASP A 97 -0.70 5.39 28.13
N ALA A 98 -0.59 4.40 27.24
CA ALA A 98 -0.28 3.02 27.63
C ALA A 98 1.19 2.84 28.06
N LEU A 99 2.13 3.53 27.40
CA LEU A 99 3.54 3.56 27.81
C LEU A 99 3.75 4.25 29.17
N GLU A 100 3.00 5.32 29.46
CA GLU A 100 3.04 5.97 30.78
C GLU A 100 2.50 5.05 31.88
N ALA A 101 1.42 4.30 31.62
CA ALA A 101 0.85 3.34 32.57
C ALA A 101 1.83 2.21 32.96
N LEU A 102 2.71 1.79 32.05
CA LEU A 102 3.77 0.81 32.33
C LEU A 102 4.93 1.39 33.16
N SER A 103 5.12 2.71 33.20
CA SER A 103 6.21 3.36 33.94
C SER A 103 5.96 3.46 35.46
N TYR A 104 4.73 3.17 35.90
CA TYR A 104 4.31 3.25 37.31
C TYR A 104 4.20 1.89 38.03
N ASN A 105 4.69 0.80 37.43
CA ASN A 105 4.84 -0.52 38.09
C ASN A 105 6.29 -0.83 38.44
#